data_AF-A0A348WI97-F1
#
_entry.id   AF-A0A348WI97-F1
#
_cell.length_a   1.000
_cell.length_b   1.000
_cell.length_c   1.000
_cell.angle_alpha   90.00
_cell.angle_beta   90.00
_cell.angle_gamma   90.00
#
_symmetry.space_group_name_H-M   'P 1'
#
loop_
_entity.id
_entity.type
_entity.pdbx_description
1 polymer ?
#
loop_
_entity_poly.entity_id
_entity_poly.type
_entity_poly.pdbx_seq_one_letter_code
_entity_poly.pdbx_strand_id
1 'polypeptide(L)'
;MPSFSNTLEQAIHAALALANARRHEFATLEHLLLALVDEPDAARVMKACSVDTEELRGTLVDFIDEELSNLVTDIEGSEAVPTAAFQRVIQRAAIHVQSSGRTEVTGANVLVAIFAERESNAAFFLQEQDMTRYDAVNYIAHGVAKDPAFGESRPVTGADAEDSSSSHSGGDGTEQVQEGESALAKYCVDLNQKSRAGDVDPLIGRASEVERCIQVLCRRRKNNPLLVGDPGVGKTAIAEGLAYKIVKGETPEILSKTTIYSLDMGALLAGTRYRGDFEERLKAVMTELE
;
A
#
# COMPACT_ATOMS: atom_id res chain seq x y z
N MET A 1 -8.60 4.76 -24.76
CA MET A 1 -9.29 4.60 -23.47
C MET A 1 -8.80 3.29 -22.88
N PRO A 2 -8.56 3.21 -21.56
CA PRO A 2 -8.20 1.93 -20.95
C PRO A 2 -9.32 0.91 -21.17
N SER A 3 -8.97 -0.35 -21.39
CA SER A 3 -9.93 -1.44 -21.56
C SER A 3 -10.43 -1.93 -20.19
N PHE A 4 -11.65 -2.43 -20.13
CA PHE A 4 -12.12 -3.16 -18.95
C PHE A 4 -11.56 -4.58 -18.98
N SER A 5 -11.29 -5.16 -17.81
CA SER A 5 -10.98 -6.59 -17.73
C SER A 5 -12.22 -7.40 -18.10
N ASN A 6 -12.03 -8.59 -18.68
CA ASN A 6 -13.14 -9.47 -19.04
C ASN A 6 -14.06 -9.78 -17.83
N THR A 7 -13.48 -9.90 -16.63
CA THR A 7 -14.21 -10.15 -15.39
C THR A 7 -15.04 -8.95 -14.97
N LEU A 8 -14.54 -7.73 -15.15
CA LEU A 8 -15.29 -6.50 -14.89
C LEU A 8 -16.41 -6.29 -15.89
N GLU A 9 -16.19 -6.54 -17.19
CA GLU A 9 -17.26 -6.47 -18.20
C GLU A 9 -18.41 -7.43 -17.85
N GLN A 10 -18.07 -8.66 -17.45
CA GLN A 10 -19.05 -9.64 -16.97
C GLN A 10 -19.80 -9.14 -15.72
N ALA A 11 -19.10 -8.52 -14.76
CA ALA A 11 -19.74 -7.95 -13.57
C ALA A 11 -20.69 -6.79 -13.91
N ILE A 12 -20.33 -5.90 -14.85
CA ILE A 12 -21.21 -4.81 -15.30
C ILE A 12 -22.46 -5.38 -15.97
N HIS A 13 -22.31 -6.38 -16.84
CA HIS A 13 -23.45 -7.05 -17.46
C HIS A 13 -24.32 -7.80 -16.44
N ALA A 14 -23.71 -8.42 -15.43
CA ALA A 14 -24.42 -9.06 -14.33
C ALA A 14 -25.23 -8.03 -13.51
N ALA A 15 -24.68 -6.85 -13.23
CA ALA A 15 -25.40 -5.77 -12.55
C ALA A 15 -26.66 -5.33 -13.33
N LEU A 16 -26.55 -5.18 -14.65
CA LEU A 16 -27.70 -4.90 -15.53
C LEU A 16 -28.71 -6.04 -15.52
N ALA A 17 -28.24 -7.29 -15.57
CA ALA A 17 -29.11 -8.46 -15.51
C ALA A 17 -29.86 -8.56 -14.17
N LEU A 18 -29.21 -8.21 -13.05
CA LEU A 18 -29.83 -8.16 -11.72
C LEU A 18 -30.97 -7.13 -11.66
N ALA A 19 -30.80 -5.97 -12.29
CA ALA A 19 -31.84 -4.95 -12.40
C ALA A 19 -32.99 -5.43 -13.30
N ASN A 20 -32.66 -6.01 -14.46
CA ASN A 20 -33.64 -6.56 -15.41
C ASN A 20 -34.47 -7.70 -14.82
N ALA A 21 -33.85 -8.61 -14.05
CA ALA A 21 -34.54 -9.71 -13.39
C ALA A 21 -35.63 -9.23 -12.42
N ARG A 22 -35.44 -8.04 -11.85
CA ARG A 22 -36.39 -7.37 -10.95
C ARG A 22 -37.28 -6.35 -11.65
N ARG A 23 -37.12 -6.19 -12.97
CA ARG A 23 -37.81 -5.20 -13.81
C ARG A 23 -37.58 -3.76 -13.34
N HIS A 24 -36.42 -3.47 -12.76
CA HIS A 24 -36.04 -2.11 -12.38
C HIS A 24 -35.74 -1.26 -13.63
N GLU A 25 -36.26 -0.03 -13.67
CA GLU A 25 -35.99 0.95 -14.74
C GLU A 25 -34.49 1.28 -14.84
N PHE A 26 -33.84 1.32 -13.67
CA PHE A 26 -32.47 1.77 -13.54
C PHE A 26 -31.60 0.74 -12.83
N ALA A 27 -30.39 0.55 -13.36
CA ALA A 27 -29.31 -0.14 -12.66
C ALA A 27 -28.55 0.86 -11.78
N THR A 28 -28.65 0.65 -10.47
CA THR A 28 -28.05 1.50 -9.43
C THR A 28 -26.68 0.97 -8.97
N LEU A 29 -26.03 1.69 -8.05
CA LEU A 29 -24.74 1.26 -7.51
C LEU A 29 -24.85 0.01 -6.63
N GLU A 30 -26.01 -0.26 -6.07
CA GLU A 30 -26.27 -1.45 -5.25
C GLU A 30 -26.28 -2.71 -6.13
N HIS A 31 -26.86 -2.62 -7.33
CA HIS A 31 -26.76 -3.70 -8.33
C HIS A 31 -25.31 -3.92 -8.77
N LEU A 32 -24.56 -2.84 -8.95
CA LEU A 32 -23.14 -2.91 -9.30
C LEU A 32 -22.32 -3.55 -8.17
N LEU A 33 -22.52 -3.12 -6.93
CA LEU A 33 -21.82 -3.67 -5.78
C LEU A 33 -22.15 -5.14 -5.59
N LEU A 34 -23.42 -5.54 -5.74
CA LEU A 34 -23.84 -6.94 -5.66
C LEU A 34 -23.13 -7.81 -6.70
N ALA A 35 -22.96 -7.32 -7.94
CA ALA A 35 -22.19 -8.02 -8.96
C ALA A 35 -20.67 -8.04 -8.65
N LEU A 36 -20.13 -6.99 -8.03
CA LEU A 36 -18.72 -6.92 -7.63
C LEU A 36 -18.38 -7.87 -6.47
N VAL A 37 -19.35 -8.33 -5.68
CA VAL A 37 -19.12 -9.37 -4.65
C VAL A 37 -18.56 -10.66 -5.27
N ASP A 38 -18.96 -10.97 -6.51
CA ASP A 38 -18.51 -12.16 -7.26
C ASP A 38 -17.33 -11.88 -8.20
N GLU A 39 -16.95 -10.61 -8.39
CA GLU A 39 -15.83 -10.24 -9.25
C GLU A 39 -14.50 -10.50 -8.52
N PRO A 40 -13.56 -11.25 -9.10
CA PRO A 40 -12.41 -11.79 -8.38
C PRO A 40 -11.47 -10.74 -7.78
N ASP A 41 -11.24 -9.61 -8.45
CA ASP A 41 -10.35 -8.56 -7.94
C ASP A 41 -11.05 -7.73 -6.84
N ALA A 42 -12.33 -7.41 -7.02
CA ALA A 42 -13.12 -6.72 -6.00
C ALA A 42 -13.36 -7.58 -4.75
N ALA A 43 -13.71 -8.85 -4.92
CA ALA A 43 -13.88 -9.81 -3.83
C ALA A 43 -12.61 -9.98 -3.01
N ARG A 44 -11.45 -9.98 -3.68
CA ARG A 44 -10.15 -10.05 -2.99
C ARG A 44 -9.91 -8.81 -2.13
N VAL A 45 -10.20 -7.62 -2.66
CA VAL A 45 -10.08 -6.36 -1.91
C VAL A 45 -11.04 -6.35 -0.72
N MET A 46 -12.30 -6.75 -0.91
CA MET A 46 -13.29 -6.83 0.17
C MET A 46 -12.84 -7.77 1.29
N LYS A 47 -12.40 -8.99 0.95
CA LYS A 47 -11.88 -9.96 1.94
C LYS A 47 -10.63 -9.42 2.65
N ALA A 48 -9.71 -8.80 1.92
CA ALA A 48 -8.54 -8.17 2.50
C ALA A 48 -8.88 -7.01 3.44
N CYS A 49 -10.02 -6.33 3.24
CA CYS A 49 -10.53 -5.30 4.12
C CYS A 49 -11.43 -5.83 5.25
N SER A 50 -11.49 -7.15 5.46
CA SER A 50 -12.33 -7.81 6.48
C SER A 50 -13.84 -7.64 6.27
N VAL A 51 -14.27 -7.45 5.03
CA VAL A 51 -15.70 -7.45 4.67
C VAL A 51 -16.21 -8.89 4.59
N ASP A 52 -17.30 -9.18 5.29
CA ASP A 52 -18.06 -10.41 5.13
C ASP A 52 -18.92 -10.30 3.87
N THR A 53 -18.46 -10.95 2.80
CA THR A 53 -19.11 -10.92 1.49
C THR A 53 -20.47 -11.62 1.48
N GLU A 54 -20.71 -12.58 2.37
CA GLU A 54 -22.00 -13.27 2.45
C GLU A 54 -23.03 -12.41 3.16
N GLU A 55 -22.64 -11.78 4.28
CA GLU A 55 -23.49 -10.80 4.96
C GLU A 55 -23.80 -9.61 4.05
N LEU A 56 -22.79 -9.03 3.38
CA LEU A 56 -22.96 -7.91 2.46
C LEU A 56 -23.92 -8.27 1.30
N ARG A 57 -23.82 -9.50 0.78
CA ARG A 57 -24.73 -9.99 -0.26
C ARG A 57 -26.17 -10.03 0.25
N GLY A 58 -26.40 -10.55 1.46
CA GLY A 58 -27.72 -10.58 2.08
C GLY A 58 -28.33 -9.19 2.18
N THR A 59 -27.60 -8.25 2.80
CA THR A 59 -28.04 -6.86 2.95
C THR A 59 -28.35 -6.19 1.61
N LEU A 60 -27.51 -6.41 0.58
CA LEU A 60 -27.74 -5.85 -0.74
C LEU A 60 -28.97 -6.45 -1.44
N VAL A 61 -29.18 -7.76 -1.33
CA VAL A 61 -30.36 -8.42 -1.91
C VAL A 61 -31.63 -7.90 -1.25
N ASP A 62 -31.65 -7.83 0.08
CA ASP A 62 -32.81 -7.33 0.84
C ASP A 62 -33.10 -5.87 0.48
N PHE A 63 -32.07 -5.01 0.44
CA PHE A 63 -32.25 -3.61 0.04
C PHE A 63 -32.78 -3.47 -1.40
N ILE A 64 -32.26 -4.25 -2.34
CA ILE A 64 -32.69 -4.21 -3.73
C ILE A 64 -34.12 -4.73 -3.88
N ASP A 65 -34.52 -5.76 -3.12
CA ASP A 65 -35.85 -6.36 -3.20
C ASP A 65 -36.92 -5.49 -2.49
N GLU A 66 -36.57 -4.88 -1.35
CA GLU A 66 -37.51 -4.12 -0.52
C GLU A 66 -37.51 -2.62 -0.83
N GLU A 67 -36.35 -1.97 -0.85
CA GLU A 67 -36.27 -0.51 -0.94
C GLU A 67 -36.28 0.04 -2.38
N LEU A 68 -35.84 -0.76 -3.36
CA LEU A 68 -35.87 -0.39 -4.78
C LEU A 68 -37.16 -0.80 -5.50
N SER A 69 -38.18 -1.27 -4.79
CA SER A 69 -39.47 -1.69 -5.36
C SER A 69 -40.15 -0.59 -6.19
N ASN A 70 -39.87 0.68 -5.89
CA ASN A 70 -40.41 1.83 -6.62
C ASN A 70 -39.79 2.02 -8.02
N LEU A 71 -38.70 1.33 -8.33
CA LEU A 71 -38.06 1.35 -9.65
C LEU A 71 -38.67 0.32 -10.61
N VAL A 72 -39.57 -0.54 -10.15
CA VAL A 72 -40.20 -1.58 -10.98
C VAL A 72 -41.03 -0.93 -12.09
N THR A 73 -40.79 -1.35 -13.33
CA THR A 73 -41.53 -0.90 -14.51
C THR A 73 -42.43 -2.01 -15.05
N ASP A 74 -43.64 -1.63 -15.47
CA ASP A 74 -44.60 -2.53 -16.12
C ASP A 74 -44.45 -2.57 -17.65
N ILE A 75 -43.41 -1.93 -18.20
CA ILE A 75 -43.18 -1.83 -19.64
C ILE A 75 -42.48 -3.12 -20.12
N GLU A 76 -43.22 -3.98 -20.82
CA GLU A 76 -42.67 -5.20 -21.40
C GLU A 76 -41.50 -4.90 -22.37
N GLY A 77 -40.36 -5.54 -22.14
CA GLY A 77 -39.17 -5.42 -22.97
C GLY A 77 -38.30 -4.18 -22.68
N SER A 78 -38.59 -3.42 -21.62
CA SER A 78 -37.71 -2.35 -21.16
C SER A 78 -36.43 -2.92 -20.55
N GLU A 79 -35.27 -2.49 -21.05
CA GLU A 79 -33.96 -2.83 -20.47
C GLU A 79 -33.54 -1.75 -19.46
N ALA A 80 -33.05 -2.19 -18.31
CA ALA A 80 -32.54 -1.33 -17.26
C ALA A 80 -31.39 -0.45 -17.76
N VAL A 81 -31.48 0.85 -17.51
CA VAL A 81 -30.45 1.82 -17.91
C VAL A 81 -29.56 2.15 -16.70
N PRO A 82 -28.22 2.20 -16.85
CA PRO A 82 -27.36 2.66 -15.77
C PRO A 82 -27.72 4.07 -15.29
N THR A 83 -27.81 4.25 -13.97
CA THR A 83 -27.96 5.60 -13.39
C THR A 83 -26.74 6.49 -13.68
N ALA A 84 -26.91 7.80 -13.54
CA ALA A 84 -25.78 8.74 -13.65
C ALA A 84 -24.67 8.46 -12.61
N ALA A 85 -25.03 7.99 -11.40
CA ALA A 85 -24.06 7.61 -10.38
C ALA A 85 -23.26 6.36 -10.81
N PHE A 86 -23.93 5.35 -11.36
CA PHE A 86 -23.29 4.18 -11.96
C PHE A 86 -22.27 4.59 -13.02
N GLN A 87 -22.69 5.41 -14.00
CA GLN A 87 -21.81 5.86 -15.07
C GLN A 87 -20.62 6.67 -14.56
N ARG A 88 -20.83 7.57 -13.58
CA ARG A 88 -19.75 8.34 -12.95
C ARG A 88 -18.74 7.45 -12.25
N VAL A 89 -19.17 6.39 -11.55
CA VAL A 89 -18.27 5.44 -10.87
C VAL A 89 -17.38 4.71 -11.88
N ILE A 90 -17.96 4.17 -12.95
CA ILE A 90 -17.19 3.51 -14.02
C ILE A 90 -16.21 4.48 -14.68
N GLN A 91 -16.67 5.69 -14.99
CA GLN A 91 -15.82 6.71 -15.62
C GLN A 91 -14.68 7.15 -14.70
N ARG A 92 -14.94 7.32 -13.40
CA ARG A 92 -13.90 7.65 -12.41
C ARG A 92 -12.86 6.55 -12.29
N ALA A 93 -13.27 5.29 -12.27
CA ALA A 93 -12.36 4.15 -12.27
C ALA A 93 -11.47 4.17 -13.52
N ALA A 94 -12.04 4.38 -14.71
CA ALA A 94 -11.30 4.47 -15.96
C ALA A 94 -10.30 5.65 -15.98
N ILE A 95 -10.73 6.85 -15.55
CA ILE A 95 -9.85 8.03 -15.48
C ILE A 95 -8.70 7.78 -14.48
N HIS A 96 -8.99 7.16 -13.34
CA HIS A 96 -7.97 6.84 -12.33
C HIS A 96 -6.90 5.90 -12.89
N VAL A 97 -7.32 4.81 -13.53
CA VAL A 97 -6.42 3.83 -14.17
C VAL A 97 -5.58 4.51 -15.24
N GLN A 98 -6.20 5.30 -16.11
CA GLN A 98 -5.48 6.05 -17.15
C GLN A 98 -4.44 7.01 -16.56
N SER A 99 -4.77 7.72 -15.47
CA SER A 99 -3.83 8.63 -14.79
C SER A 99 -2.67 7.91 -14.09
N SER A 100 -2.83 6.61 -13.81
CA SER A 100 -1.81 5.76 -13.18
C SER A 100 -0.89 5.08 -14.19
N GLY A 101 -1.08 5.31 -15.50
CA GLY A 101 -0.30 4.69 -16.57
C GLY A 101 -0.68 3.24 -16.87
N ARG A 102 -1.71 2.71 -16.20
CA ARG A 102 -2.24 1.36 -16.44
C ARG A 102 -3.23 1.38 -17.61
N THR A 103 -3.29 0.29 -18.35
CA THR A 103 -4.14 0.14 -19.54
C THR A 103 -5.44 -0.60 -19.28
N GLU A 104 -5.55 -1.31 -18.16
CA GLU A 104 -6.68 -2.18 -17.82
C GLU A 104 -7.36 -1.74 -16.52
N VAL A 105 -8.70 -1.66 -16.57
CA VAL A 105 -9.58 -1.36 -15.43
C VAL A 105 -10.18 -2.66 -14.91
N THR A 106 -9.87 -3.00 -13.67
CA THR A 106 -10.42 -4.15 -12.95
C THR A 106 -11.54 -3.76 -11.97
N GLY A 107 -12.28 -4.75 -11.44
CA GLY A 107 -13.35 -4.52 -10.46
C GLY A 107 -12.87 -3.88 -9.16
N ALA A 108 -11.63 -4.12 -8.75
CA ALA A 108 -10.99 -3.40 -7.64
C ALA A 108 -11.00 -1.87 -7.81
N ASN A 109 -10.75 -1.37 -9.03
CA ASN A 109 -10.79 0.07 -9.31
C ASN A 109 -12.21 0.64 -9.20
N VAL A 110 -13.20 -0.15 -9.63
CA VAL A 110 -14.62 0.23 -9.56
C VAL A 110 -15.09 0.25 -8.11
N LEU A 111 -14.72 -0.74 -7.30
CA LEU A 111 -14.99 -0.79 -5.87
C LEU A 111 -14.45 0.44 -5.14
N VAL A 112 -13.21 0.86 -5.42
CA VAL A 112 -12.65 2.12 -4.87
C VAL A 112 -13.44 3.34 -5.32
N ALA A 113 -13.90 3.36 -6.57
CA ALA A 113 -14.64 4.48 -7.13
C ALA A 113 -16.06 4.62 -6.53
N ILE A 114 -16.67 3.55 -6.00
CA ILE A 114 -17.97 3.60 -5.29
C ILE A 114 -17.89 4.55 -4.09
N PHE A 115 -16.79 4.54 -3.33
CA PHE A 115 -16.61 5.45 -2.19
C PHE A 115 -16.58 6.94 -2.55
N ALA A 116 -16.47 7.30 -3.83
CA ALA A 116 -16.58 8.68 -4.28
C ALA A 116 -18.06 9.15 -4.38
N GLU A 117 -19.03 8.24 -4.38
CA GLU A 117 -20.46 8.53 -4.31
C GLU A 117 -20.93 8.36 -2.85
N ARG A 118 -20.65 9.37 -2.02
CA ARG A 118 -20.90 9.36 -0.56
C ARG A 118 -22.38 9.23 -0.18
N GLU A 119 -23.28 9.56 -1.10
CA GLU A 119 -24.73 9.51 -0.90
C GLU A 119 -25.34 8.19 -1.40
N SER A 120 -24.53 7.20 -1.76
CA SER A 120 -25.01 5.89 -2.23
C SER A 120 -25.13 4.87 -1.09
N ASN A 121 -26.16 4.03 -1.15
CA ASN A 121 -26.31 2.93 -0.20
C ASN A 121 -25.22 1.88 -0.40
N ALA A 122 -24.75 1.69 -1.64
CA ALA A 122 -23.56 0.88 -1.90
C ALA A 122 -22.33 1.32 -1.07
N ALA A 123 -22.03 2.62 -1.00
CA ALA A 123 -20.94 3.11 -0.16
C ALA A 123 -21.25 2.98 1.34
N PHE A 124 -22.52 3.17 1.73
CA PHE A 124 -22.98 3.01 3.11
C PHE A 124 -22.79 1.58 3.63
N PHE A 125 -23.23 0.55 2.89
CA PHE A 125 -23.10 -0.86 3.31
C PHE A 125 -21.65 -1.30 3.46
N LEU A 126 -20.75 -0.80 2.61
CA LEU A 126 -19.31 -1.03 2.79
C LEU A 126 -18.78 -0.38 4.06
N GLN A 127 -19.23 0.84 4.37
CA GLN A 127 -18.85 1.56 5.58
C GLN A 127 -19.42 0.93 6.86
N GLU A 128 -20.61 0.34 6.80
CA GLU A 128 -21.24 -0.37 7.91
C GLU A 128 -20.40 -1.59 8.33
N GLN A 129 -19.69 -2.22 7.39
CA GLN A 129 -18.70 -3.26 7.65
C GLN A 129 -17.28 -2.72 7.88
N ASP A 130 -17.15 -1.47 8.35
CA ASP A 130 -15.88 -0.80 8.65
C ASP A 130 -14.89 -0.72 7.45
N MET A 131 -15.34 -0.90 6.21
CA MET A 131 -14.49 -0.73 5.03
C MET A 131 -14.46 0.74 4.62
N THR A 132 -13.27 1.32 4.62
CA THR A 132 -13.07 2.68 4.14
C THR A 132 -12.43 2.68 2.75
N ARG A 133 -12.56 3.82 2.05
CA ARG A 133 -11.82 4.05 0.80
C ARG A 133 -10.31 3.90 0.98
N TYR A 134 -9.79 4.29 2.15
CA TYR A 134 -8.36 4.20 2.44
C TYR A 134 -7.91 2.73 2.41
N ASP A 135 -8.67 1.84 3.05
CA ASP A 135 -8.34 0.41 3.14
C ASP A 135 -8.29 -0.23 1.75
N ALA A 136 -9.29 0.06 0.92
CA ALA A 136 -9.35 -0.44 -0.45
C ALA A 136 -8.17 0.04 -1.30
N VAL A 137 -7.81 1.33 -1.19
CA VAL A 137 -6.66 1.90 -1.92
C VAL A 137 -5.34 1.35 -1.39
N ASN A 138 -5.20 1.19 -0.08
CA ASN A 138 -3.99 0.65 0.56
C ASN A 138 -3.73 -0.78 0.08
N TYR A 139 -4.77 -1.62 0.02
CA TYR A 139 -4.65 -2.97 -0.51
C TYR A 139 -4.27 -2.99 -2.00
N ILE A 140 -4.88 -2.15 -2.84
CA ILE A 140 -4.57 -2.12 -4.28
C ILE A 140 -3.16 -1.60 -4.56
N ALA A 141 -2.68 -0.63 -3.77
CA ALA A 141 -1.38 0.00 -3.94
C ALA A 141 -0.23 -0.84 -3.37
N HIS A 142 -0.45 -1.50 -2.23
CA HIS A 142 0.61 -2.09 -1.42
C HIS A 142 0.37 -3.55 -1.03
N GLY A 143 -0.80 -4.13 -1.34
CA GLY A 143 -1.14 -5.51 -0.98
C GLY A 143 -1.39 -5.71 0.52
N VAL A 144 -1.47 -4.63 1.29
CA VAL A 144 -1.65 -4.64 2.75
C VAL A 144 -3.12 -4.87 3.06
N ALA A 145 -3.43 -6.05 3.61
CA ALA A 145 -4.75 -6.42 4.08
C ALA A 145 -4.94 -6.01 5.56
N LYS A 146 -6.16 -5.64 5.95
CA LYS A 146 -6.57 -5.48 7.35
C LYS A 146 -6.52 -6.82 8.09
N ASP A 147 -6.89 -7.90 7.40
CA ASP A 147 -6.70 -9.26 7.88
C ASP A 147 -5.35 -9.81 7.36
N PRO A 148 -4.39 -10.13 8.25
CA PRO A 148 -3.07 -10.67 7.87
C PRO A 148 -3.13 -11.94 7.01
N ALA A 149 -4.25 -12.68 7.04
CA ALA A 149 -4.44 -13.89 6.24
C ALA A 149 -4.60 -13.64 4.73
N PHE A 150 -4.91 -12.39 4.32
CA PHE A 150 -5.22 -12.03 2.92
C PHE A 150 -4.22 -11.04 2.28
N GLY A 151 -3.09 -10.78 2.94
CA GLY A 151 -2.02 -9.95 2.38
C GLY A 151 -1.40 -10.60 1.14
N GLU A 152 -1.41 -9.91 0.00
CA GLU A 152 -0.68 -10.36 -1.19
C GLU A 152 0.64 -9.59 -1.30
N SER A 153 1.77 -10.29 -1.25
CA SER A 153 3.06 -9.73 -1.65
C SER A 153 3.10 -9.59 -3.17
N ARG A 154 2.64 -8.45 -3.70
CA ARG A 154 2.81 -8.15 -5.13
C ARG A 154 4.23 -7.62 -5.38
N PRO A 155 5.00 -8.20 -6.34
CA PRO A 155 6.25 -7.60 -6.77
C PRO A 155 5.93 -6.27 -7.46
N VAL A 156 6.70 -5.23 -7.11
CA VAL A 156 6.58 -3.90 -7.71
C VAL A 156 6.96 -4.00 -9.18
N THR A 157 5.98 -4.01 -10.08
CA THR A 157 6.22 -3.93 -11.52
C THR A 157 6.40 -2.45 -11.87
N GLY A 158 7.64 -1.99 -11.94
CA GLY A 158 7.91 -0.56 -12.18
C GLY A 158 9.35 -0.07 -12.14
N ALA A 159 10.34 -0.95 -12.29
CA ALA A 159 11.68 -0.54 -12.69
C ALA A 159 12.07 -1.38 -13.89
N ASP A 160 12.26 -0.74 -15.03
CA ASP A 160 12.72 -1.37 -16.27
C ASP A 160 13.98 -2.20 -15.98
N ALA A 161 13.85 -3.50 -16.17
CA ALA A 161 14.96 -4.44 -16.18
C ALA A 161 15.66 -4.36 -17.54
N GLU A 162 16.36 -3.27 -17.79
CA GLU A 162 17.29 -3.13 -18.91
C GLU A 162 18.62 -2.56 -18.39
N ASP A 163 19.39 -3.37 -17.66
CA ASP A 163 20.80 -3.61 -17.98
C ASP A 163 21.42 -4.55 -16.93
N SER A 164 21.74 -5.77 -17.35
CA SER A 164 22.92 -6.55 -16.90
C SER A 164 22.84 -8.01 -17.38
N SER A 165 22.67 -8.21 -18.69
CA SER A 165 23.14 -9.45 -19.30
C SER A 165 24.64 -9.35 -19.55
N SER A 166 25.46 -9.93 -18.67
CA SER A 166 26.57 -10.80 -19.10
C SER A 166 27.33 -11.43 -17.94
N SER A 167 27.17 -12.76 -17.86
CA SER A 167 28.17 -13.76 -17.48
C SER A 167 28.78 -13.68 -16.06
N HIS A 168 28.40 -14.63 -15.21
CA HIS A 168 29.30 -15.72 -14.82
C HIS A 168 28.50 -16.97 -14.41
N SER A 169 28.95 -18.09 -14.92
CA SER A 169 28.33 -19.41 -14.92
C SER A 169 28.59 -20.21 -13.64
N GLY A 170 27.54 -20.90 -13.15
CA GLY A 170 27.63 -22.28 -12.69
C GLY A 170 27.61 -22.52 -11.18
N GLY A 171 26.60 -23.26 -10.72
CA GLY A 171 26.73 -24.19 -9.60
C GLY A 171 25.71 -24.08 -8.46
N ASP A 172 24.64 -24.87 -8.59
CA ASP A 172 23.98 -25.63 -7.51
C ASP A 172 23.25 -24.90 -6.37
N GLY A 173 21.93 -24.81 -6.52
CA GLY A 173 20.97 -25.40 -5.59
C GLY A 173 21.07 -25.07 -4.10
N THR A 174 20.62 -23.86 -3.72
CA THR A 174 19.76 -23.68 -2.54
C THR A 174 18.90 -22.45 -2.75
N GLU A 175 17.61 -22.67 -3.02
CA GLU A 175 16.58 -21.64 -2.95
C GLU A 175 16.51 -21.12 -1.52
N GLN A 176 17.11 -19.96 -1.26
CA GLN A 176 16.75 -19.13 -0.13
C GLN A 176 15.73 -18.11 -0.62
N VAL A 177 14.49 -18.36 -0.21
CA VAL A 177 13.37 -17.43 -0.19
C VAL A 177 13.88 -16.06 0.23
N GLN A 178 13.84 -15.06 -0.65
CA GLN A 178 14.08 -13.67 -0.28
C GLN A 178 12.94 -13.25 0.66
N GLU A 179 13.24 -13.19 1.96
CA GLU A 179 12.42 -12.54 2.97
C GLU A 179 12.02 -11.15 2.46
N GLY A 180 10.72 -10.83 2.53
CA GLY A 180 10.19 -9.55 2.09
C GLY A 180 11.00 -8.39 2.69
N GLU A 181 11.44 -7.46 1.84
CA GLU A 181 12.27 -6.32 2.25
C GLU A 181 11.63 -5.58 3.43
N SER A 182 12.31 -5.64 4.58
CA SER A 182 11.90 -5.00 5.83
C SER A 182 11.78 -3.48 5.66
N ALA A 183 10.95 -2.82 6.45
CA ALA A 183 10.77 -1.38 6.44
C ALA A 183 12.11 -0.64 6.68
N LEU A 184 13.01 -1.21 7.50
CA LEU A 184 14.38 -0.73 7.66
C LEU A 184 15.17 -0.80 6.34
N ALA A 185 15.05 -1.87 5.56
CA ALA A 185 15.73 -1.96 4.27
C ALA A 185 15.20 -0.95 3.25
N LYS A 186 13.91 -0.61 3.31
CA LYS A 186 13.25 0.34 2.38
C LYS A 186 13.51 1.81 2.71
N TYR A 187 13.49 2.16 3.99
CA TYR A 187 13.48 3.56 4.43
C TYR A 187 14.73 3.99 5.19
N CYS A 188 15.61 3.04 5.49
CA CYS A 188 16.88 3.32 6.15
C CYS A 188 18.06 2.83 5.32
N VAL A 189 19.20 3.43 5.59
CA VAL A 189 20.49 3.03 5.05
C VAL A 189 21.34 2.46 6.18
N ASP A 190 21.81 1.21 6.03
CA ASP A 190 22.74 0.60 6.98
C ASP A 190 24.15 1.23 6.84
N LEU A 191 24.54 2.04 7.82
CA LEU A 191 25.85 2.69 7.84
C LEU A 191 26.98 1.72 8.20
N ASN A 192 26.69 0.63 8.92
CA ASN A 192 27.68 -0.39 9.24
C ASN A 192 28.01 -1.21 7.98
N GLN A 193 27.01 -1.53 7.15
CA GLN A 193 27.23 -2.20 5.88
C GLN A 193 28.06 -1.32 4.93
N LYS A 194 27.72 -0.02 4.80
CA LYS A 194 28.54 0.94 4.06
C LYS A 194 29.98 1.02 4.58
N SER A 195 30.16 1.03 5.89
CA SER A 195 31.49 1.03 6.51
C SER A 195 32.29 -0.24 6.19
N ARG A 196 31.64 -1.41 6.14
CA ARG A 196 32.28 -2.68 5.76
C ARG A 196 32.67 -2.72 4.27
N ALA A 197 31.85 -2.10 3.41
CA ALA A 197 32.12 -1.99 1.99
C ALA A 197 33.27 -1.02 1.66
N GLY A 198 33.64 -0.15 2.61
CA GLY A 198 34.68 0.86 2.42
C GLY A 198 34.17 2.17 1.84
N ASP A 199 32.85 2.34 1.72
CA ASP A 199 32.18 3.53 1.17
C ASP A 199 32.07 4.68 2.20
N VAL A 200 32.72 4.55 3.35
CA VAL A 200 32.75 5.56 4.40
C VAL A 200 34.14 6.15 4.51
N ASP A 201 34.23 7.47 4.30
CA ASP A 201 35.49 8.19 4.39
C ASP A 201 36.05 8.20 5.83
N PRO A 202 37.38 8.07 6.00
CA PRO A 202 38.01 8.17 7.31
C PRO A 202 37.81 9.58 7.90
N LEU A 203 37.21 9.63 9.09
CA LEU A 203 36.88 10.89 9.76
C LEU A 203 38.14 11.56 10.36
N ILE A 204 38.57 12.68 9.76
CA ILE A 204 39.76 13.42 10.22
C ILE A 204 39.37 14.48 11.26
N GLY A 205 40.06 14.49 12.40
CA GLY A 205 40.01 15.59 13.37
C GLY A 205 38.74 15.69 14.22
N ARG A 206 37.85 14.69 14.20
CA ARG A 206 36.57 14.68 14.96
C ARG A 206 36.43 13.52 15.94
N ALA A 207 37.57 13.03 16.43
CA ALA A 207 37.60 11.90 17.35
C ALA A 207 36.88 12.22 18.67
N SER A 208 36.98 13.46 19.16
CA SER A 208 36.32 13.92 20.39
C SER A 208 34.79 13.86 20.32
N GLU A 209 34.22 14.22 19.18
CA GLU A 209 32.78 14.26 18.95
C GLU A 209 32.21 12.84 18.85
N VAL A 210 32.89 11.95 18.12
CA VAL A 210 32.52 10.53 18.04
C VAL A 210 32.59 9.89 19.43
N GLU A 211 33.66 10.15 20.18
CA GLU A 211 33.81 9.64 21.54
C GLU A 211 32.69 10.16 22.46
N ARG A 212 32.30 11.42 22.29
CA ARG A 212 31.18 11.99 23.04
C ARG A 212 29.85 11.32 22.70
N CYS A 213 29.61 10.98 21.42
CA CYS A 213 28.43 10.22 21.01
C CYS A 213 28.39 8.84 21.66
N ILE A 214 29.51 8.11 21.65
CA ILE A 214 29.65 6.79 22.31
C ILE A 214 29.28 6.90 23.79
N GLN A 215 29.86 7.87 24.50
CA GLN A 215 29.59 8.10 25.92
C GLN A 215 28.12 8.41 26.21
N VAL A 216 27.41 9.10 25.31
CA VAL A 216 25.99 9.41 25.49
C VAL A 216 25.14 8.16 25.24
N LEU A 217 25.40 7.41 24.16
CA LEU A 217 24.67 6.20 23.81
C LEU A 217 24.79 5.09 24.88
N CYS A 218 25.95 5.00 25.54
CA CYS A 218 26.17 4.04 26.64
C CYS A 218 25.47 4.40 27.97
N ARG A 219 24.73 5.52 28.05
CA ARG A 219 24.01 5.91 29.28
C ARG A 219 22.74 5.10 29.45
N ARG A 220 22.38 4.80 30.70
CA ARG A 220 21.08 4.16 31.02
C ARG A 220 19.86 5.06 30.80
N ARG A 221 20.02 6.38 30.89
CA ARG A 221 18.97 7.38 30.71
C ARG A 221 19.52 8.54 29.90
N LYS A 222 18.68 9.15 29.06
CA LYS A 222 19.05 10.24 28.14
C LYS A 222 20.20 9.81 27.22
N ASN A 223 20.00 8.66 26.57
CA ASN A 223 20.94 8.02 25.66
C ASN A 223 20.82 8.51 24.21
N ASN A 224 20.05 9.56 23.95
CA ASN A 224 19.85 10.13 22.62
C ASN A 224 20.80 11.32 22.40
N PRO A 225 21.90 11.16 21.64
CA PRO A 225 22.79 12.27 21.32
C PRO A 225 22.13 13.22 20.31
N LEU A 226 22.33 14.53 20.50
CA LEU A 226 21.91 15.57 19.56
C LEU A 226 23.13 16.37 19.09
N LEU A 227 23.46 16.26 17.80
CA LEU A 227 24.58 16.97 17.19
C LEU A 227 24.15 18.39 16.77
N VAL A 228 24.72 19.42 17.40
CA VAL A 228 24.38 20.83 17.15
C VAL A 228 25.51 21.53 16.39
N GLY A 229 25.17 22.37 15.42
CA GLY A 229 26.10 23.21 14.65
C GLY A 229 25.48 23.73 13.36
N ASP A 230 26.24 24.42 12.52
CA ASP A 230 25.74 24.97 11.24
C ASP A 230 25.49 23.88 10.18
N PRO A 231 24.59 24.10 9.19
CA PRO A 231 24.43 23.18 8.06
C PRO A 231 25.76 22.99 7.29
N GLY A 232 25.99 21.79 6.75
CA GLY A 232 27.19 21.51 5.94
C GLY A 232 28.49 21.28 6.73
N VAL A 233 28.50 21.46 8.06
CA VAL A 233 29.68 21.18 8.89
C VAL A 233 29.96 19.68 9.08
N GLY A 234 29.41 18.77 8.28
CA GLY A 234 29.70 17.34 8.36
C GLY A 234 29.15 16.60 9.58
N LYS A 235 27.96 16.98 10.07
CA LYS A 235 27.29 16.23 11.16
C LYS A 235 27.06 14.76 10.80
N THR A 236 26.70 14.48 9.56
CA THR A 236 26.52 13.11 9.02
C THR A 236 27.81 12.29 9.13
N ALA A 237 28.96 12.89 8.85
CA ALA A 237 30.26 12.23 8.93
C ALA A 237 30.60 11.74 10.35
N ILE A 238 30.03 12.35 11.40
CA ILE A 238 30.19 11.88 12.78
C ILE A 238 29.43 10.56 13.00
N ALA A 239 28.24 10.40 12.41
CA ALA A 239 27.46 9.17 12.49
C ALA A 239 28.11 8.03 11.69
N GLU A 240 28.63 8.34 10.50
CA GLU A 240 29.41 7.40 9.69
C GLU A 240 30.71 6.99 10.38
N GLY A 241 31.43 7.93 10.98
CA GLY A 241 32.63 7.64 11.78
C GLY A 241 32.34 6.78 13.01
N LEU A 242 31.14 6.89 13.60
CA LEU A 242 30.70 5.99 14.67
C LEU A 242 30.45 4.57 14.13
N ALA A 243 29.76 4.42 12.99
CA ALA A 243 29.55 3.12 12.36
C ALA A 243 30.87 2.44 12.01
N TYR A 244 31.84 3.19 11.49
CA TYR A 244 33.19 2.72 11.22
C TYR A 244 33.90 2.19 12.48
N LYS A 245 33.81 2.90 13.61
CA LYS A 245 34.36 2.43 14.89
C LYS A 245 33.69 1.15 15.38
N ILE A 246 32.37 1.01 15.23
CA ILE A 246 31.66 -0.22 15.61
C ILE A 246 32.16 -1.40 14.77
N VAL A 247 32.26 -1.22 13.45
CA VAL A 247 32.76 -2.26 12.54
C VAL A 247 34.20 -2.68 12.85
N LYS A 248 35.05 -1.74 13.27
CA LYS A 248 36.42 -2.02 13.71
C LYS A 248 36.54 -2.61 15.12
N GLY A 249 35.46 -2.66 15.89
CA GLY A 249 35.51 -3.09 17.29
C GLY A 249 36.19 -2.09 18.23
N GLU A 250 36.24 -0.81 17.85
CA GLU A 250 36.81 0.28 18.65
C GLU A 250 35.77 0.95 19.58
N THR A 251 34.66 0.26 19.88
CA THR A 251 33.58 0.73 20.76
C THR A 251 33.41 -0.19 21.98
N PRO A 252 32.83 0.32 23.09
CA PRO A 252 32.52 -0.52 24.26
C PRO A 252 31.60 -1.69 23.92
N GLU A 253 31.65 -2.77 24.70
CA GLU A 253 30.89 -4.01 24.47
C GLU A 253 29.39 -3.77 24.20
N ILE A 254 28.79 -2.79 24.89
CA ILE A 254 27.37 -2.41 24.75
C ILE A 254 27.01 -2.04 23.29
N LEU A 255 27.93 -1.41 22.55
CA LEU A 255 27.71 -0.94 21.18
C LEU A 255 28.36 -1.84 20.12
N SER A 256 29.12 -2.86 20.54
CA SER A 256 29.92 -3.71 19.63
C SER A 256 29.09 -4.53 18.65
N LYS A 257 27.83 -4.81 18.97
CA LYS A 257 26.89 -5.60 18.16
C LYS A 257 25.73 -4.77 17.60
N THR A 258 25.81 -3.44 17.67
CA THR A 258 24.72 -2.55 17.26
C THR A 258 24.86 -2.17 15.78
N THR A 259 23.75 -2.19 15.05
CA THR A 259 23.67 -1.69 13.68
C THR A 259 23.18 -0.24 13.69
N ILE A 260 23.87 0.65 12.96
CA ILE A 260 23.45 2.03 12.80
C ILE A 260 22.70 2.18 11.49
N TYR A 261 21.44 2.58 11.60
CA TYR A 261 20.60 2.94 10.47
C TYR A 261 20.47 4.46 10.35
N SER A 262 20.60 4.95 9.12
CA SER A 262 20.29 6.34 8.77
C SER A 262 18.91 6.38 8.12
N LEU A 263 17.97 7.09 8.74
CA LEU A 263 16.62 7.28 8.19
C LEU A 263 16.67 8.22 6.98
N ASP A 264 16.19 7.76 5.82
CA ASP A 264 16.07 8.59 4.62
C ASP A 264 14.71 9.28 4.57
N MET A 265 14.71 10.58 4.89
CA MET A 265 13.53 11.42 4.82
C MET A 265 12.98 11.57 3.39
N GLY A 266 13.85 11.51 2.38
CA GLY A 266 13.45 11.55 0.98
C GLY A 266 12.66 10.30 0.59
N ALA A 267 13.16 9.12 0.95
CA ALA A 267 12.47 7.85 0.74
C ALA A 267 11.13 7.78 1.47
N LEU A 268 11.07 8.30 2.71
CA LEU A 268 9.83 8.37 3.48
C LEU A 268 8.77 9.27 2.82
N LEU A 269 9.17 10.41 2.26
CA LEU A 269 8.27 11.37 1.61
C LEU A 269 7.89 10.97 0.17
N ALA A 270 8.78 10.27 -0.53
CA ALA A 270 8.58 9.87 -1.91
C ALA A 270 7.31 9.01 -2.05
N GLY A 271 6.40 9.43 -2.92
CA GLY A 271 5.13 8.73 -3.17
C GLY A 271 4.08 8.86 -2.07
N THR A 272 4.32 9.64 -1.01
CA THR A 272 3.27 10.00 -0.05
C THR A 272 2.39 11.09 -0.65
N ARG A 273 1.07 10.90 -0.63
CA ARG A 273 0.09 11.91 -1.09
C ARG A 273 -0.62 12.56 0.09
N TYR A 274 -0.69 11.85 1.21
CA TYR A 274 -1.36 12.29 2.41
C TYR A 274 -0.38 12.25 3.60
N ARG A 275 -0.67 13.09 4.61
CA ARG A 275 0.13 13.16 5.82
C ARG A 275 0.15 11.84 6.60
N GLY A 276 -0.94 11.06 6.53
CA GLY A 276 -1.06 9.75 7.18
C GLY A 276 -0.02 8.74 6.67
N ASP A 277 0.23 8.72 5.37
CA ASP A 277 1.18 7.80 4.72
C ASP A 277 2.60 7.94 5.32
N PHE A 278 3.04 9.17 5.60
CA PHE A 278 4.33 9.45 6.23
C PHE A 278 4.37 8.93 7.67
N GLU A 279 3.32 9.17 8.44
CA GLU A 279 3.24 8.72 9.84
C GLU A 279 3.20 7.20 9.94
N GLU A 280 2.53 6.51 9.01
CA GLU A 280 2.48 5.04 8.96
C GLU A 280 3.85 4.43 8.62
N ARG A 281 4.54 4.96 7.62
CA ARG A 281 5.91 4.51 7.29
C ARG A 281 6.88 4.71 8.46
N LEU A 282 6.76 5.84 9.15
CA LEU A 282 7.58 6.12 10.32
C LEU A 282 7.25 5.18 11.48
N LYS A 283 5.97 4.81 11.67
CA LYS A 283 5.57 3.78 12.63
C LYS A 283 6.13 2.41 12.26
N ALA A 284 6.06 1.99 11.00
CA ALA A 284 6.62 0.71 10.55
C ALA A 284 8.13 0.59 10.84
N VAL A 285 8.88 1.66 10.58
CA VAL A 285 10.32 1.71 10.93
C VAL A 285 10.53 1.62 12.45
N MET A 286 9.71 2.30 13.25
CA MET A 286 9.81 2.22 14.71
C MET A 286 9.49 0.82 15.23
N THR A 287 8.46 0.17 14.71
CA THR A 287 8.06 -1.20 15.12
C THR A 287 9.12 -2.24 14.82
N GLU A 288 9.93 -2.07 13.76
CA GLU A 288 11.06 -2.97 13.49
C GLU A 288 12.30 -2.70 14.36
N LEU A 289 12.37 -1.55 15.04
CA LEU A 289 13.46 -1.18 15.95
C LEU A 289 13.17 -1.51 17.42
N GLU A 290 11.90 -1.79 17.77
CA GLU A 290 11.45 -2.22 19.10
C GLU A 290 11.71 -3.72 19.35
#